data_AF-A0A9W6C237-F1
#
_entry.id   AF-A0A9W6C237-F1
#
_cell.length_a   1.000
_cell.length_b   1.000
_cell.length_c   1.000
_cell.angle_alpha   90.00
_cell.angle_beta   90.00
_cell.angle_gamma   90.00
#
_symmetry.space_group_name_H-M   'P 1'
#
loop_
_entity.id
_entity.type
_entity.pdbx_description
1 polymer ?
#
loop_
_entity_poly.entity_id
_entity_poly.type
_entity_poly.pdbx_seq_one_letter_code
_entity_poly.pdbx_strand_id
1 'polypeptide(L)'
;MPSSTVHLLRHGQVLNPDRIVYGRMPSYGLTELGARMAEAAAAELARRVNTGSRIVHLVSSPLQRARETAAPVARELHLPVHPDERIIEAHNHFEGLHVDLPELLRPRHWPHLRNPLRPSWGEPYRHQVARMAEAVLDAGRAAVERGGDGAEAVLVSHQLPIWLTRLSAEGRPLPHDPRRRQCNLASITSLVFDDLDSGRPPRVVYSEPAADLYPGEDSLAQQANSGDQKGYIAGDGTVSEYPAAERGEPVQFAGTLFDGTPLAAEDLRGRPALLNFWYAGCAPCRVEAPDLRELAERFEGQAAFYGVNLRDERATAEAFERTFEIPYPSVADKDGGVLMALSAYVPPQAVPTTLVLDAQGRVAARILGIADRSVLETLLEDTIVLDGSLLVALPVALLAGLVSFASPCVLPLVPGYLGYVTGLTGADLQEQRRGRVLAGITLFVLGFSAVFLLMSVLLAQLGAYAWFLGQNWITVVLGGLVVLMGVVFLGGVSFFQRDRKIEHRPPPGLWGAPLLGVTFGLGWAPCIGPTFAAVQALVYVDGASTGKAAVLTVAYCLGLGVPFLLLALALRRGMGAMGFFRRHRLGIQRAGGGLLVLVGLLMMTGAWTAFVSWVQAELVTDWVMPI
;
A
#
# COMPACT_ATOMS: atom_id res chain seq x y z
N MET A 1 -2.12 7.82 -51.48
CA MET A 1 -1.32 7.60 -50.26
C MET A 1 -1.87 6.33 -49.67
N PRO A 2 -1.08 5.26 -49.51
CA PRO A 2 -1.59 3.97 -49.06
C PRO A 2 -2.04 4.09 -47.60
N SER A 3 -3.35 4.18 -47.40
CA SER A 3 -4.01 4.14 -46.09
C SER A 3 -4.27 2.69 -45.69
N SER A 4 -4.18 2.40 -44.39
CA SER A 4 -4.42 1.05 -43.85
C SER A 4 -4.70 1.10 -42.36
N THR A 5 -5.47 0.12 -41.86
CA THR A 5 -5.61 -0.14 -40.43
C THR A 5 -4.94 -1.46 -40.05
N VAL A 6 -4.10 -1.44 -39.03
CA VAL A 6 -3.43 -2.64 -38.51
C VAL A 6 -3.93 -2.93 -37.10
N HIS A 7 -4.58 -4.08 -36.92
CA HIS A 7 -5.14 -4.55 -35.66
C HIS A 7 -4.15 -5.43 -34.92
N LEU A 8 -3.71 -5.00 -33.74
CA LEU A 8 -2.90 -5.79 -32.83
C LEU A 8 -3.81 -6.52 -31.84
N LEU A 9 -3.95 -7.84 -31.98
CA LEU A 9 -4.75 -8.70 -31.13
C LEU A 9 -3.88 -9.40 -30.09
N ARG A 10 -4.16 -9.22 -28.79
CA ARG A 10 -3.49 -10.01 -27.73
C ARG A 10 -4.05 -11.43 -27.71
N HIS A 11 -3.21 -12.44 -27.49
CA HIS A 11 -3.69 -13.82 -27.26
C HIS A 11 -4.70 -13.94 -26.09
N GLY A 12 -5.50 -15.01 -26.11
CA GLY A 12 -6.42 -15.39 -25.04
C GLY A 12 -5.72 -15.88 -23.76
N GLN A 13 -6.51 -16.21 -22.74
CA GLN A 13 -6.02 -16.74 -21.46
C GLN A 13 -5.22 -18.04 -21.63
N VAL A 14 -4.15 -18.17 -20.86
CA VAL A 14 -3.27 -19.36 -20.80
C VAL A 14 -3.33 -19.97 -19.41
N LEU A 15 -3.20 -21.29 -19.31
CA LEU A 15 -3.13 -21.99 -18.03
C LEU A 15 -1.76 -21.75 -17.38
N ASN A 16 -1.73 -21.01 -16.28
CA ASN A 16 -0.52 -20.72 -15.52
C ASN A 16 -0.78 -20.95 -14.03
N PRO A 17 -0.93 -22.23 -13.60
CA PRO A 17 -1.35 -22.57 -12.23
C PRO A 17 -0.28 -22.15 -11.22
N ASP A 18 0.99 -22.26 -11.63
CA ASP A 18 2.14 -21.87 -10.83
C ASP A 18 2.36 -20.35 -10.83
N ARG A 19 1.51 -19.52 -11.45
CA ARG A 19 1.63 -18.04 -11.43
C ARG A 19 3.05 -17.51 -11.75
N ILE A 20 3.81 -18.23 -12.57
CA ILE A 20 5.17 -17.83 -12.96
C ILE A 20 5.18 -16.89 -14.15
N VAL A 21 6.28 -16.17 -14.35
CA VAL A 21 6.51 -15.41 -15.58
C VAL A 21 6.90 -16.39 -16.68
N TYR A 22 5.98 -16.74 -17.58
CA TYR A 22 6.25 -17.73 -18.63
C TYR A 22 6.90 -17.15 -19.90
N GLY A 23 6.80 -15.84 -20.15
CA GLY A 23 7.50 -15.16 -21.26
C GLY A 23 7.45 -15.90 -22.61
N ARG A 24 8.62 -16.27 -23.14
CA ARG A 24 8.76 -17.03 -24.41
C ARG A 24 8.75 -18.56 -24.26
N MET A 25 8.51 -19.10 -23.07
CA MET A 25 8.58 -20.54 -22.83
C MET A 25 7.58 -21.32 -23.73
N PRO A 26 7.99 -22.50 -24.25
CA PRO A 26 7.09 -23.39 -24.99
C PRO A 26 6.04 -24.03 -24.07
N SER A 27 5.04 -24.69 -24.66
CA SER A 27 4.02 -25.50 -23.95
C SER A 27 2.98 -24.71 -23.14
N TYR A 28 2.87 -23.41 -23.38
CA TYR A 28 1.82 -22.55 -22.81
C TYR A 28 0.73 -22.28 -23.85
N GLY A 29 -0.26 -23.19 -23.91
CA GLY A 29 -1.46 -23.09 -24.74
C GLY A 29 -2.63 -22.38 -24.05
N LEU A 30 -3.68 -22.09 -24.82
CA LEU A 30 -4.90 -21.47 -24.32
C LEU A 30 -5.68 -22.42 -23.39
N THR A 31 -6.32 -21.84 -22.38
CA THR A 31 -7.39 -22.51 -21.63
C THR A 31 -8.66 -22.59 -22.47
N GLU A 32 -9.67 -23.32 -21.99
CA GLU A 32 -11.01 -23.27 -22.57
C GLU A 32 -11.60 -21.84 -22.57
N LEU A 33 -11.40 -21.09 -21.47
CA LEU A 33 -11.77 -19.67 -21.42
C LEU A 33 -10.98 -18.84 -22.42
N GLY A 34 -9.67 -19.08 -22.55
CA GLY A 34 -8.82 -18.42 -23.54
C GLY A 34 -9.24 -18.70 -24.98
N ALA A 35 -9.71 -19.91 -25.28
CA ALA A 35 -10.28 -20.27 -26.57
C ALA A 35 -11.58 -19.49 -26.83
N ARG A 36 -12.49 -19.39 -25.83
CA ARG A 36 -13.70 -18.56 -25.95
C ARG A 36 -13.39 -17.07 -26.16
N MET A 37 -12.36 -16.55 -25.49
CA MET A 37 -11.90 -15.18 -25.71
C MET A 37 -11.39 -14.97 -27.14
N ALA A 38 -10.66 -15.95 -27.70
CA ALA A 38 -10.22 -15.92 -29.09
C ALA A 38 -11.40 -15.95 -30.08
N GLU A 39 -12.42 -16.76 -29.80
CA GLU A 39 -13.67 -16.79 -30.59
C GLU A 39 -14.40 -15.44 -30.55
N ALA A 40 -14.49 -14.80 -29.38
CA ALA A 40 -15.10 -13.47 -29.26
C ALA A 40 -14.36 -12.40 -30.08
N ALA A 41 -13.03 -12.42 -30.07
CA ALA A 41 -12.22 -11.53 -30.91
C ALA A 41 -12.39 -11.81 -32.40
N ALA A 42 -12.46 -13.08 -32.80
CA ALA A 42 -12.71 -13.47 -34.19
C ALA A 42 -14.10 -13.01 -34.67
N ALA A 43 -15.13 -13.20 -33.83
CA ALA A 43 -16.49 -12.75 -34.12
C ALA A 43 -16.58 -11.23 -34.30
N GLU A 44 -15.87 -10.45 -33.47
CA GLU A 44 -15.80 -9.00 -33.63
C GLU A 44 -15.13 -8.58 -34.95
N LEU A 45 -14.01 -9.21 -35.31
CA LEU A 45 -13.34 -8.92 -36.59
C LEU A 45 -14.23 -9.30 -37.79
N ALA A 46 -14.95 -10.43 -37.72
CA ALA A 46 -15.92 -10.82 -38.73
C ALA A 46 -17.09 -9.81 -38.82
N ARG A 47 -17.57 -9.31 -37.67
CA ARG A 47 -18.57 -8.24 -37.61
C ARG A 47 -18.10 -6.99 -38.35
N ARG A 48 -16.84 -6.58 -38.15
CA ARG A 48 -16.26 -5.43 -38.84
C ARG A 48 -16.25 -5.60 -40.34
N VAL A 49 -15.86 -6.78 -40.82
CA VAL A 49 -15.91 -7.11 -42.26
C VAL A 49 -17.33 -7.00 -42.80
N ASN A 50 -18.32 -7.51 -42.06
CA ASN A 50 -19.74 -7.37 -42.43
C ASN A 50 -20.22 -5.91 -42.45
N THR A 51 -19.61 -5.02 -41.67
CA THR A 51 -19.91 -3.59 -41.65
C THR A 51 -19.06 -2.74 -42.60
N GLY A 52 -18.18 -3.36 -43.41
CA GLY A 52 -17.43 -2.69 -44.48
C GLY A 52 -15.91 -2.66 -44.32
N SER A 53 -15.34 -3.20 -43.24
CA SER A 53 -13.88 -3.36 -43.12
C SER A 53 -13.34 -4.37 -44.14
N ARG A 54 -12.13 -4.13 -44.65
CA ARG A 54 -11.46 -5.04 -45.60
C ARG A 54 -10.23 -5.68 -44.99
N ILE A 55 -10.44 -6.63 -44.10
CA ILE A 55 -9.36 -7.41 -43.48
C ILE A 55 -8.90 -8.49 -44.46
N VAL A 56 -7.66 -8.39 -44.96
CA VAL A 56 -7.14 -9.27 -46.03
C VAL A 56 -5.79 -9.93 -45.69
N HIS A 57 -5.23 -9.62 -44.52
CA HIS A 57 -3.94 -10.14 -44.10
C HIS A 57 -3.95 -10.51 -42.61
N LEU A 58 -3.51 -11.73 -42.28
CA LEU A 58 -3.45 -12.25 -40.91
C LEU A 58 -2.05 -12.75 -40.59
N VAL A 59 -1.47 -12.23 -39.52
CA VAL A 59 -0.13 -12.54 -39.03
C VAL A 59 -0.23 -13.03 -37.59
N SER A 60 0.61 -13.99 -37.20
CA SER A 60 0.67 -14.50 -35.82
C SER A 60 2.11 -14.59 -35.33
N SER A 61 2.31 -14.32 -34.04
CA SER A 61 3.54 -14.75 -33.35
C SER A 61 3.71 -16.27 -33.47
N PRO A 62 4.95 -16.78 -33.52
CA PRO A 62 5.21 -18.22 -33.56
C PRO A 62 4.79 -18.98 -32.29
N LEU A 63 4.54 -18.29 -31.17
CA LEU A 63 4.18 -18.93 -29.90
C LEU A 63 2.80 -19.61 -29.97
N GLN A 64 2.68 -20.78 -29.35
CA GLN A 64 1.49 -21.65 -29.39
C GLN A 64 0.18 -20.89 -29.10
N ARG A 65 0.09 -20.19 -27.96
CA ARG A 65 -1.08 -19.38 -27.58
C ARG A 65 -1.52 -18.33 -28.62
N ALA A 66 -0.57 -17.73 -29.34
CA ALA A 66 -0.89 -16.76 -30.38
C ALA A 66 -1.43 -17.47 -31.62
N ARG A 67 -0.84 -18.61 -32.01
CA ARG A 67 -1.33 -19.45 -33.12
C ARG A 67 -2.73 -20.00 -32.84
N GLU A 68 -2.98 -20.44 -31.61
CA GLU A 68 -4.30 -20.91 -31.17
C GLU A 68 -5.33 -19.77 -31.16
N THR A 69 -4.92 -18.55 -30.81
CA THR A 69 -5.79 -17.36 -30.90
C THR A 69 -6.05 -16.95 -32.36
N ALA A 70 -5.07 -17.12 -33.25
CA ALA A 70 -5.20 -16.80 -34.67
C ALA A 70 -6.08 -17.79 -35.44
N ALA A 71 -6.19 -19.04 -34.98
CA ALA A 71 -6.96 -20.09 -35.63
C ALA A 71 -8.46 -19.74 -35.86
N PRO A 72 -9.23 -19.26 -34.86
CA PRO A 72 -10.61 -18.84 -35.09
C PRO A 72 -10.69 -17.63 -36.04
N VAL A 73 -9.78 -16.65 -35.94
CA VAL A 73 -9.74 -15.51 -36.86
C VAL A 73 -9.51 -15.96 -38.31
N ALA A 74 -8.58 -16.89 -38.53
CA ALA A 74 -8.31 -17.47 -39.85
C ALA A 74 -9.53 -18.21 -40.41
N ARG A 75 -10.26 -18.92 -39.57
CA ARG A 75 -11.47 -19.66 -39.93
C ARG A 75 -12.62 -18.73 -40.31
N GLU A 76 -12.91 -17.72 -39.49
CA GLU A 76 -14.01 -16.77 -39.72
C GLU A 76 -13.75 -15.83 -40.91
N LEU A 77 -12.51 -15.41 -41.11
CA LEU A 77 -12.15 -14.49 -42.20
C LEU A 77 -11.65 -15.19 -43.47
N HIS A 78 -11.50 -16.52 -43.43
CA HIS A 78 -10.94 -17.33 -44.53
C HIS A 78 -9.53 -16.87 -44.98
N LEU A 79 -8.67 -16.50 -44.03
CA LEU A 79 -7.32 -15.99 -44.31
C LEU A 79 -6.23 -16.99 -43.90
N PRO A 80 -5.15 -17.12 -44.68
CA PRO A 80 -3.97 -17.86 -44.23
C PRO A 80 -3.24 -17.10 -43.11
N VAL A 81 -2.75 -17.84 -42.12
CA VAL A 81 -1.94 -17.27 -41.02
C VAL A 81 -0.46 -17.23 -41.44
N HIS A 82 0.11 -16.03 -41.46
CA HIS A 82 1.53 -15.82 -41.72
C HIS A 82 2.31 -15.70 -40.38
N PRO A 83 3.29 -16.57 -40.07
CA PRO A 83 4.09 -16.42 -38.86
C PRO A 83 5.11 -15.26 -39.02
N ASP A 84 5.27 -14.45 -37.97
CA ASP A 84 6.33 -13.41 -37.90
C ASP A 84 7.01 -13.41 -36.52
N GLU A 85 8.32 -13.65 -36.50
CA GLU A 85 9.17 -13.64 -35.29
C GLU A 85 9.24 -12.26 -34.65
N ARG A 86 9.10 -11.19 -35.44
CA ARG A 86 9.22 -9.80 -34.97
C ARG A 86 8.10 -9.39 -34.03
N ILE A 87 7.01 -10.15 -33.95
CA ILE A 87 5.86 -9.86 -33.08
C ILE A 87 5.77 -10.78 -31.85
N ILE A 88 6.86 -11.50 -31.52
CA ILE A 88 6.97 -12.34 -30.33
C ILE A 88 7.04 -11.53 -29.02
N GLU A 89 6.66 -12.15 -27.89
CA GLU A 89 6.78 -11.59 -26.54
C GLU A 89 8.21 -11.13 -26.23
N ALA A 90 8.42 -10.18 -25.32
CA ALA A 90 9.76 -9.76 -24.90
C ALA A 90 10.49 -10.89 -24.15
N HIS A 91 11.80 -11.00 -24.35
CA HIS A 91 12.61 -11.87 -23.48
C HIS A 91 12.65 -11.31 -22.06
N ASN A 92 12.60 -12.18 -21.05
CA ASN A 92 12.68 -11.80 -19.65
C ASN A 92 13.57 -12.77 -18.85
N HIS A 93 14.54 -12.22 -18.12
CA HIS A 93 15.45 -12.96 -17.23
C HIS A 93 14.71 -13.71 -16.11
N PHE A 94 13.56 -13.18 -15.69
CA PHE A 94 12.72 -13.80 -14.65
C PHE A 94 11.79 -14.89 -15.19
N GLU A 95 11.97 -15.34 -16.45
CA GLU A 95 11.21 -16.47 -17.00
C GLU A 95 11.35 -17.72 -16.13
N GLY A 96 10.23 -18.39 -15.86
CA GLY A 96 10.17 -19.57 -15.00
C GLY A 96 10.17 -19.29 -13.50
N LEU A 97 10.16 -18.02 -13.07
CA LEU A 97 10.16 -17.63 -11.66
C LEU A 97 8.82 -17.02 -11.24
N HIS A 98 8.50 -17.19 -9.95
CA HIS A 98 7.53 -16.36 -9.26
C HIS A 98 8.20 -15.02 -8.93
N VAL A 99 7.69 -13.92 -9.47
CA VAL A 99 8.26 -12.61 -9.21
C VAL A 99 7.50 -11.95 -8.07
N ASP A 100 8.00 -12.18 -6.85
CA ASP A 100 7.58 -11.51 -5.63
C ASP A 100 8.72 -10.64 -5.06
N LEU A 101 8.42 -9.83 -4.04
CA LEU A 101 9.43 -8.98 -3.40
C LEU A 101 10.64 -9.78 -2.86
N PRO A 102 10.44 -10.91 -2.13
CA PRO A 102 11.54 -11.75 -1.68
C PRO A 102 12.44 -12.25 -2.82
N GLU A 103 11.87 -12.69 -3.94
CA GLU A 103 12.64 -13.16 -5.10
C GLU A 103 13.46 -12.02 -5.69
N LEU A 104 12.87 -10.84 -5.89
CA LEU A 104 13.55 -9.66 -6.44
C LEU A 104 14.71 -9.15 -5.56
N LEU A 105 14.61 -9.34 -4.23
CA LEU A 105 15.65 -8.93 -3.29
C LEU A 105 16.87 -9.85 -3.27
N ARG A 106 16.83 -11.02 -3.93
CA ARG A 106 17.97 -11.95 -3.96
C ARG A 106 19.18 -11.31 -4.67
N PRO A 107 20.40 -11.38 -4.09
CA PRO A 107 21.61 -10.76 -4.65
C PRO A 107 21.91 -11.11 -6.10
N ARG A 108 21.51 -12.30 -6.55
CA ARG A 108 21.69 -12.76 -7.93
C ARG A 108 20.98 -11.89 -8.98
N HIS A 109 19.90 -11.21 -8.63
CA HIS A 109 19.11 -10.38 -9.57
C HIS A 109 19.52 -8.90 -9.57
N TRP A 110 20.33 -8.45 -8.61
CA TRP A 110 20.71 -7.05 -8.47
C TRP A 110 21.40 -6.46 -9.72
N PRO A 111 22.27 -7.16 -10.46
CA PRO A 111 22.84 -6.63 -11.70
C PRO A 111 21.76 -6.27 -12.73
N HIS A 112 20.67 -7.03 -12.76
CA HIS A 112 19.56 -6.80 -13.69
C HIS A 112 18.66 -5.64 -13.24
N LEU A 113 18.57 -5.34 -11.94
CA LEU A 113 17.70 -4.28 -11.37
C LEU A 113 18.36 -2.89 -11.28
N ARG A 114 19.64 -2.74 -11.66
CA ARG A 114 20.40 -1.49 -11.52
C ARG A 114 19.83 -0.28 -12.27
N ASN A 115 19.17 -0.51 -13.41
CA ASN A 115 18.60 0.56 -14.21
C ASN A 115 17.18 0.23 -14.65
N PRO A 116 16.15 0.67 -13.92
CA PRO A 116 14.77 0.34 -14.26
C PRO A 116 14.26 1.01 -15.54
N LEU A 117 14.93 2.05 -16.03
CA LEU A 117 14.59 2.77 -17.26
C LEU A 117 15.18 2.13 -18.52
N ARG A 118 16.17 1.24 -18.35
CA ARG A 118 16.72 0.37 -19.39
C ARG A 118 16.73 -1.05 -18.83
N PRO A 119 15.58 -1.75 -18.86
CA PRO A 119 15.42 -3.01 -18.15
C PRO A 119 16.47 -4.02 -18.62
N SER A 120 17.52 -4.22 -17.82
CA SER A 120 18.56 -5.22 -18.07
C SER A 120 18.09 -6.65 -17.75
N TRP A 121 16.87 -6.78 -17.23
CA TRP A 121 16.17 -8.04 -17.07
C TRP A 121 15.36 -8.46 -18.31
N GLY A 122 15.40 -7.71 -19.41
CA GLY A 122 14.68 -8.08 -20.62
C GLY A 122 15.14 -7.34 -21.88
N GLU A 123 14.33 -7.44 -22.93
CA GLU A 123 14.58 -6.75 -24.19
C GLU A 123 14.36 -5.22 -24.04
N PRO A 124 15.30 -4.36 -24.48
CA PRO A 124 15.13 -2.91 -24.39
C PRO A 124 13.85 -2.43 -25.10
N TYR A 125 13.06 -1.57 -24.45
CA TYR A 125 11.77 -1.12 -24.99
C TYR A 125 11.87 -0.51 -26.40
N ARG A 126 12.95 0.23 -26.68
CA ARG A 126 13.19 0.80 -28.01
C ARG A 126 13.38 -0.26 -29.10
N HIS A 127 14.02 -1.38 -28.76
CA HIS A 127 14.22 -2.48 -29.71
C HIS A 127 12.89 -3.20 -29.98
N GLN A 128 12.08 -3.42 -28.94
CA GLN A 128 10.75 -4.00 -29.07
C GLN A 128 9.84 -3.16 -29.98
N VAL A 129 9.83 -1.83 -29.76
CA VAL A 129 9.08 -0.90 -30.61
C VAL A 129 9.57 -0.93 -32.05
N ALA A 130 10.90 -0.95 -32.27
CA ALA A 130 11.46 -0.97 -33.62
C ALA A 130 11.02 -2.21 -34.41
N ARG A 131 11.18 -3.42 -33.86
CA ARG A 131 10.76 -4.65 -34.55
C ARG A 131 9.25 -4.74 -34.76
N MET A 132 8.46 -4.27 -33.79
CA MET A 132 6.99 -4.24 -33.93
C MET A 132 6.54 -3.22 -34.97
N ALA A 133 7.19 -2.04 -35.04
CA ALA A 133 6.86 -1.02 -36.02
C ALA A 133 7.16 -1.50 -37.45
N GLU A 134 8.29 -2.18 -37.66
CA GLU A 134 8.59 -2.83 -38.95
C GLU A 134 7.51 -3.85 -39.32
N ALA A 135 7.13 -4.75 -38.41
CA ALA A 135 6.10 -5.74 -38.66
C ALA A 135 4.71 -5.13 -38.94
N VAL A 136 4.34 -4.06 -38.21
CA VAL A 136 3.09 -3.33 -38.42
C VAL A 136 3.05 -2.69 -39.82
N LEU A 137 4.13 -1.98 -40.20
CA LEU A 137 4.19 -1.31 -41.49
C LEU A 137 4.23 -2.31 -42.66
N ASP A 138 4.96 -3.41 -42.52
CA ASP A 138 5.00 -4.47 -43.53
C ASP A 138 3.65 -5.16 -43.68
N ALA A 139 2.94 -5.44 -42.58
CA ALA A 139 1.61 -6.02 -42.64
C ALA A 139 0.58 -5.06 -43.26
N GLY A 140 0.67 -3.76 -42.96
CA GLY A 140 -0.15 -2.72 -43.59
C GLY A 140 0.10 -2.64 -45.11
N ARG A 141 1.37 -2.65 -45.54
CA ARG A 141 1.74 -2.69 -46.96
C ARG A 141 1.23 -3.97 -47.63
N ALA A 142 1.42 -5.13 -47.02
CA ALA A 142 0.92 -6.40 -47.53
C ALA A 142 -0.62 -6.41 -47.65
N ALA A 143 -1.34 -5.76 -46.73
CA ALA A 143 -2.79 -5.59 -46.84
C ALA A 143 -3.16 -4.70 -48.02
N VAL A 144 -2.50 -3.55 -48.18
CA VAL A 144 -2.75 -2.63 -49.32
C VAL A 144 -2.43 -3.30 -50.66
N GLU A 145 -1.35 -4.07 -50.75
CA GLU A 145 -0.99 -4.84 -51.95
C GLU A 145 -2.06 -5.87 -52.33
N ARG A 146 -2.68 -6.52 -51.34
CA ARG A 146 -3.69 -7.58 -51.56
C ARG A 146 -5.11 -7.04 -51.75
N GLY A 147 -5.47 -5.99 -51.00
CA GLY A 147 -6.84 -5.51 -50.87
C GLY A 147 -7.08 -4.09 -51.39
N GLY A 148 -6.04 -3.39 -51.84
CA GLY A 148 -6.09 -2.00 -52.27
C GLY A 148 -6.01 -0.99 -51.11
N ASP A 149 -6.05 0.30 -51.46
CA ASP A 149 -6.02 1.40 -50.48
C ASP A 149 -7.15 1.26 -49.45
N GLY A 150 -6.84 1.39 -48.15
CA GLY A 150 -7.78 1.20 -47.05
C GLY A 150 -7.99 -0.24 -46.61
N ALA A 151 -7.22 -1.20 -47.13
CA ALA A 151 -7.22 -2.58 -46.66
C ALA A 151 -6.56 -2.72 -45.28
N GLU A 152 -6.96 -3.74 -44.53
CA GLU A 152 -6.65 -3.92 -43.11
C GLU A 152 -5.89 -5.23 -42.86
N ALA A 153 -5.05 -5.25 -41.82
CA ALA A 153 -4.30 -6.42 -41.39
C ALA A 153 -4.55 -6.72 -39.89
N VAL A 154 -4.45 -7.99 -39.50
CA VAL A 154 -4.52 -8.44 -38.09
C VAL A 154 -3.20 -9.11 -37.72
N LEU A 155 -2.61 -8.70 -36.60
CA LEU A 155 -1.38 -9.27 -36.01
C LEU A 155 -1.70 -9.80 -34.62
N VAL A 156 -1.63 -11.12 -34.45
CA VAL A 156 -1.85 -11.78 -33.15
C VAL A 156 -0.53 -11.86 -32.37
N SER A 157 -0.44 -11.14 -31.26
CA SER A 157 0.79 -10.90 -30.50
C SER A 157 0.53 -10.95 -28.97
N HIS A 158 1.39 -10.32 -28.19
CA HIS A 158 1.48 -10.43 -26.74
C HIS A 158 1.42 -9.07 -26.04
N GLN A 159 1.21 -9.10 -24.72
CA GLN A 159 0.84 -7.90 -23.96
C GLN A 159 1.88 -6.78 -24.07
N LEU A 160 3.15 -7.07 -23.78
CA LEU A 160 4.18 -6.04 -23.69
C LEU A 160 4.55 -5.43 -25.06
N PRO A 161 4.81 -6.21 -26.13
CA PRO A 161 5.02 -5.67 -27.46
C PRO A 161 3.87 -4.77 -27.94
N ILE A 162 2.62 -5.23 -27.82
CA ILE A 162 1.43 -4.45 -28.21
C ILE A 162 1.37 -3.14 -27.42
N TRP A 163 1.55 -3.21 -26.10
CA TRP A 163 1.48 -2.04 -25.23
C TRP A 163 2.57 -1.01 -25.53
N LEU A 164 3.81 -1.45 -25.76
CA LEU A 164 4.91 -0.55 -26.11
C LEU A 164 4.71 0.10 -27.48
N THR A 165 4.22 -0.65 -28.46
CA THR A 165 3.85 -0.10 -29.77
C THR A 165 2.77 0.96 -29.64
N ARG A 166 1.74 0.72 -28.82
CA ARG A 166 0.70 1.70 -28.51
C ARG A 166 1.27 2.96 -27.86
N LEU A 167 2.09 2.82 -26.82
CA LEU A 167 2.71 3.97 -26.15
C LEU A 167 3.54 4.80 -27.13
N SER A 168 4.30 4.14 -28.02
CA SER A 168 5.08 4.82 -29.05
C SER A 168 4.19 5.56 -30.06
N ALA A 169 3.09 4.95 -30.51
CA ALA A 169 2.14 5.57 -31.43
C ALA A 169 1.43 6.78 -30.80
N GLU A 170 1.10 6.71 -29.51
CA GLU A 170 0.48 7.81 -28.74
C GLU A 170 1.50 8.87 -28.28
N GLY A 171 2.80 8.71 -28.57
CA GLY A 171 3.85 9.64 -28.14
C GLY A 171 4.13 9.65 -26.63
N ARG A 172 3.75 8.59 -25.92
CA ARG A 172 3.88 8.46 -24.46
C ARG A 172 5.25 7.89 -24.05
N PRO A 173 5.71 8.15 -22.81
CA PRO A 173 6.94 7.56 -22.30
C PRO A 173 6.89 6.02 -22.30
N LEU A 174 7.94 5.37 -22.82
CA LEU A 174 8.05 3.90 -22.82
C LEU A 174 8.19 3.29 -21.42
N PRO A 175 8.90 3.89 -20.44
CA PRO A 175 8.85 3.45 -19.05
C PRO A 175 7.44 3.60 -18.49
N HIS A 176 6.86 2.53 -17.96
CA HIS A 176 5.47 2.47 -17.51
C HIS A 176 5.32 1.55 -16.29
N ASP A 177 4.21 1.73 -15.55
CA ASP A 177 3.78 0.80 -14.51
C ASP A 177 3.10 -0.43 -15.17
N PRO A 178 3.62 -1.66 -14.98
CA PRO A 178 3.03 -2.88 -15.53
C PRO A 178 1.57 -3.12 -15.12
N ARG A 179 1.14 -2.59 -13.97
CA ARG A 179 -0.22 -2.76 -13.42
C ARG A 179 -1.26 -1.88 -14.11
N ARG A 180 -0.82 -0.86 -14.85
CA ARG A 180 -1.69 0.11 -15.53
C ARG A 180 -1.76 -0.09 -17.04
N ARG A 181 -1.36 -1.27 -17.53
CA ARG A 181 -1.35 -1.58 -18.97
C ARG A 181 -2.78 -1.82 -19.47
N GLN A 182 -3.26 -0.96 -20.36
CA GLN A 182 -4.54 -1.16 -21.05
C GLN A 182 -4.31 -2.04 -22.29
N CYS A 183 -4.25 -3.36 -22.06
CA CYS A 183 -4.03 -4.40 -23.07
C CYS A 183 -4.54 -5.74 -22.52
N ASN A 184 -5.85 -5.87 -22.28
CA ASN A 184 -6.47 -7.08 -21.75
C ASN A 184 -6.42 -8.27 -22.72
N LEU A 185 -6.67 -9.49 -22.22
CA LEU A 185 -6.63 -10.73 -23.02
C LEU A 185 -7.61 -10.64 -24.20
N ALA A 186 -7.24 -11.13 -25.38
CA ALA A 186 -8.08 -11.00 -26.58
C ALA A 186 -8.58 -9.57 -26.91
N SER A 187 -7.94 -8.53 -26.38
CA SER A 187 -8.24 -7.13 -26.75
C SER A 187 -7.56 -6.77 -28.07
N ILE A 188 -8.13 -5.79 -28.76
CA ILE A 188 -7.69 -5.33 -30.08
C ILE A 188 -7.25 -3.86 -29.97
N THR A 189 -5.99 -3.59 -30.29
CA THR A 189 -5.46 -2.24 -30.47
C THR A 189 -5.28 -1.97 -31.96
N SER A 190 -6.08 -1.08 -32.53
CA SER A 190 -6.07 -0.75 -33.96
C SER A 190 -5.24 0.51 -34.20
N LEU A 191 -4.28 0.42 -35.11
CA LEU A 191 -3.44 1.52 -35.58
C LEU A 191 -3.93 1.96 -36.96
N VAL A 192 -4.55 3.14 -37.04
CA VAL A 192 -5.14 3.68 -38.26
C VAL A 192 -4.15 4.66 -38.91
N PHE A 193 -3.66 4.30 -40.09
CA PHE A 193 -2.74 5.10 -40.88
C PHE A 193 -3.49 5.76 -42.06
N ASP A 194 -3.50 7.08 -42.10
CA ASP A 194 -3.98 7.83 -43.26
C ASP A 194 -2.99 7.73 -44.44
N ASP A 195 -1.70 7.54 -44.13
CA ASP A 195 -0.62 7.29 -45.09
C ASP A 195 0.54 6.54 -44.41
N LEU A 196 0.72 5.26 -44.79
CA LEU A 196 1.76 4.38 -44.25
C LEU A 196 3.19 4.92 -44.47
N ASP A 197 3.41 5.71 -45.52
CA ASP A 197 4.74 6.17 -45.91
C ASP A 197 5.07 7.59 -45.39
N SER A 198 4.10 8.26 -44.76
CA SER A 198 4.25 9.65 -44.30
C SER A 198 5.17 9.81 -43.08
N GLY A 199 5.47 8.73 -42.36
CA GLY A 199 6.18 8.76 -41.08
C GLY A 199 5.38 9.41 -39.93
N ARG A 200 4.11 9.76 -40.16
CA ARG A 200 3.23 10.30 -39.11
C ARG A 200 2.75 9.17 -38.18
N PRO A 201 2.56 9.46 -36.88
CA PRO A 201 2.01 8.48 -35.95
C PRO A 201 0.56 8.12 -36.33
N PRO A 202 0.17 6.84 -36.24
CA PRO A 202 -1.19 6.42 -36.50
C PRO A 202 -2.15 6.88 -35.39
N ARG A 203 -3.44 6.98 -35.73
CA ARG A 203 -4.50 7.09 -34.72
C ARG A 203 -4.73 5.74 -34.06
N VAL A 204 -4.81 5.71 -32.73
CA VAL A 204 -5.02 4.47 -31.96
C VAL A 204 -6.49 4.33 -31.56
N VAL A 205 -7.07 3.15 -31.78
CA VAL A 205 -8.41 2.76 -31.31
C VAL A 205 -8.31 1.47 -30.53
N TYR A 206 -8.85 1.44 -29.31
CA TYR A 206 -8.83 0.28 -28.43
C TYR A 206 -10.22 -0.32 -28.28
N SER A 207 -10.33 -1.65 -28.27
CA SER A 207 -11.58 -2.38 -28.04
C SER A 207 -11.32 -3.71 -27.35
N GLU A 208 -12.29 -4.17 -26.57
CA GLU A 208 -12.22 -5.40 -25.77
C GLU A 208 -13.37 -6.34 -26.13
N PRO A 209 -13.25 -7.11 -27.23
CA PRO A 209 -14.32 -8.00 -27.70
C PRO A 209 -14.71 -9.08 -26.71
N ALA A 210 -13.76 -9.46 -25.86
CA ALA A 210 -13.92 -10.49 -24.85
C ALA A 210 -14.13 -9.88 -23.45
N ALA A 211 -14.54 -8.62 -23.34
CA ALA A 211 -14.81 -7.95 -22.07
C ALA A 211 -15.73 -8.78 -21.17
N ASP A 212 -16.84 -9.30 -21.72
CA ASP A 212 -17.79 -10.18 -21.03
C ASP A 212 -17.17 -11.50 -20.50
N LEU A 213 -15.95 -11.84 -20.95
CA LEU A 213 -15.20 -13.03 -20.54
C LEU A 213 -14.02 -12.70 -19.63
N TYR A 214 -13.75 -11.41 -19.38
CA TYR A 214 -12.68 -11.00 -18.49
C TYR A 214 -13.02 -11.38 -17.05
N PRO A 215 -12.05 -11.97 -16.32
CA PRO A 215 -12.19 -12.07 -14.88
C PRO A 215 -12.17 -10.64 -14.33
N GLY A 216 -13.33 -10.13 -13.90
CA GLY A 216 -13.45 -8.86 -13.16
C GLY A 216 -14.03 -7.64 -13.91
N GLU A 217 -14.67 -7.78 -15.07
CA GLU A 217 -15.41 -6.66 -15.70
C GLU A 217 -16.76 -7.12 -16.29
N ASP A 218 -17.82 -7.07 -15.46
CA ASP A 218 -19.26 -7.05 -15.78
C ASP A 218 -19.91 -8.12 -16.70
N SER A 219 -21.10 -8.68 -16.41
CA SER A 219 -22.11 -8.18 -15.47
C SER A 219 -22.80 -9.31 -14.70
N LEU A 220 -22.93 -9.11 -13.38
CA LEU A 220 -23.92 -9.80 -12.54
C LEU A 220 -25.34 -9.76 -13.15
N ALA A 221 -25.63 -8.73 -13.96
CA ALA A 221 -26.86 -8.60 -14.73
C ALA A 221 -26.98 -9.63 -15.88
N GLN A 222 -25.88 -10.00 -16.55
CA GLN A 222 -25.86 -11.06 -17.57
C GLN A 222 -25.95 -12.45 -16.96
N GLN A 223 -25.33 -12.70 -15.80
CA GLN A 223 -25.48 -13.98 -15.09
C GLN A 223 -26.90 -14.17 -14.54
N ALA A 224 -27.59 -13.08 -14.18
CA ALA A 224 -29.02 -13.13 -13.84
C ALA A 224 -29.90 -13.41 -15.08
N ASN A 225 -29.45 -12.99 -16.26
CA ASN A 225 -30.16 -13.15 -17.53
C ASN A 225 -29.81 -14.45 -18.30
N SER A 226 -28.78 -15.22 -17.92
CA SER A 226 -28.34 -16.41 -18.66
C SER A 226 -29.22 -17.65 -18.45
N GLY A 227 -30.13 -17.63 -17.47
CA GLY A 227 -31.14 -18.69 -17.29
C GLY A 227 -30.57 -20.08 -16.94
N ASP A 228 -29.31 -20.18 -16.52
CA ASP A 228 -28.59 -21.46 -16.34
C ASP A 228 -29.02 -22.27 -15.09
N GLN A 229 -30.11 -21.91 -14.40
CA GLN A 229 -30.65 -22.60 -13.21
C GLN A 229 -29.63 -22.86 -12.06
N LYS A 230 -28.50 -22.13 -12.01
CA LYS A 230 -27.46 -22.33 -10.97
C LYS A 230 -27.78 -21.67 -9.63
N GLY A 231 -28.74 -20.75 -9.60
CA GLY A 231 -29.24 -20.13 -8.37
C GLY A 231 -28.20 -19.35 -7.55
N TYR A 232 -27.02 -19.02 -8.07
CA TYR A 232 -26.03 -18.13 -7.43
C TYR A 232 -25.11 -17.49 -8.48
N ILE A 233 -24.49 -16.36 -8.14
CA ILE A 233 -23.47 -15.65 -8.94
C ILE A 233 -22.16 -15.61 -8.14
N ALA A 234 -21.07 -16.13 -8.74
CA ALA A 234 -19.76 -16.06 -8.11
C ALA A 234 -19.25 -14.61 -8.15
N GLY A 235 -18.95 -14.02 -6.99
CA GLY A 235 -18.27 -12.73 -6.92
C GLY A 235 -16.85 -12.83 -7.48
N ASP A 236 -16.35 -11.73 -8.07
CA ASP A 236 -15.14 -11.65 -8.90
C ASP A 236 -13.86 -11.25 -8.15
N GLY A 237 -13.93 -11.11 -6.83
CA GLY A 237 -12.88 -10.61 -5.95
C GLY A 237 -12.83 -9.08 -5.86
N THR A 238 -13.83 -8.35 -6.38
CA THR A 238 -13.84 -6.87 -6.35
C THR A 238 -13.86 -6.34 -4.93
N VAL A 239 -12.88 -5.50 -4.62
CA VAL A 239 -12.75 -4.79 -3.34
C VAL A 239 -13.21 -3.35 -3.53
N SER A 240 -14.17 -2.90 -2.73
CA SER A 240 -14.64 -1.51 -2.65
C SER A 240 -14.30 -0.97 -1.27
N GLU A 241 -13.50 0.09 -1.20
CA GLU A 241 -13.16 0.80 0.04
C GLU A 241 -13.93 2.12 0.12
N TYR A 242 -14.43 2.45 1.32
CA TYR A 242 -15.19 3.65 1.59
C TYR A 242 -14.44 4.51 2.62
N PRO A 243 -13.82 5.63 2.19
CA PRO A 243 -13.18 6.57 3.10
C PRO A 243 -14.15 7.05 4.18
N ALA A 244 -13.68 7.33 5.40
CA ALA A 244 -14.54 7.68 6.54
C ALA A 244 -15.54 8.83 6.28
N ALA A 245 -15.20 9.76 5.37
CA ALA A 245 -16.06 10.87 4.96
C ALA A 245 -17.14 10.49 3.93
N GLU A 246 -16.97 9.36 3.24
CA GLU A 246 -17.86 8.85 2.19
C GLU A 246 -18.66 7.61 2.64
N ARG A 247 -18.40 7.11 3.85
CA ARG A 247 -19.20 6.03 4.46
C ARG A 247 -20.64 6.50 4.64
N GLY A 248 -21.58 5.66 4.22
CA GLY A 248 -23.02 5.92 4.35
C GLY A 248 -23.52 5.85 5.80
N GLU A 249 -24.84 5.83 5.96
CA GLU A 249 -25.46 5.64 7.28
C GLU A 249 -25.11 4.27 7.89
N PRO A 250 -25.10 4.13 9.22
CA PRO A 250 -24.95 2.84 9.88
C PRO A 250 -25.94 1.82 9.33
N VAL A 251 -25.46 0.60 9.10
CA VAL A 251 -26.33 -0.46 8.61
C VAL A 251 -27.41 -0.78 9.64
N GLN A 252 -28.57 -1.23 9.16
CA GLN A 252 -29.71 -1.61 10.00
C GLN A 252 -30.20 -2.97 9.57
N PHE A 253 -30.11 -3.96 10.44
CA PHE A 253 -30.66 -5.28 10.24
C PHE A 253 -30.96 -5.94 11.59
N ALA A 254 -31.82 -6.95 11.58
CA ALA A 254 -32.06 -7.83 12.71
C ALA A 254 -32.07 -9.28 12.20
N GLY A 255 -31.42 -10.16 12.93
CA GLY A 255 -31.33 -11.58 12.62
C GLY A 255 -31.24 -12.42 13.89
N THR A 256 -31.23 -13.75 13.72
CA THR A 256 -31.05 -14.69 14.82
C THR A 256 -29.87 -15.61 14.48
N LEU A 257 -28.90 -15.71 15.39
CA LEU A 257 -27.80 -16.65 15.28
C LEU A 257 -28.33 -18.09 15.33
N PHE A 258 -27.55 -19.03 14.80
CA PHE A 258 -27.97 -20.43 14.83
C PHE A 258 -28.28 -20.91 16.24
N ASP A 259 -27.55 -20.46 17.27
CA ASP A 259 -27.76 -20.82 18.68
C ASP A 259 -29.07 -20.27 19.29
N GLY A 260 -29.81 -19.40 18.59
CA GLY A 260 -31.05 -18.77 19.02
C GLY A 260 -30.86 -17.36 19.60
N THR A 261 -29.63 -16.86 19.69
CA THR A 261 -29.33 -15.52 20.18
C THR A 261 -29.76 -14.47 19.14
N PRO A 262 -30.56 -13.46 19.50
CA PRO A 262 -30.88 -12.36 18.60
C PRO A 262 -29.63 -11.50 18.36
N LEU A 263 -29.44 -11.04 17.12
CA LEU A 263 -28.37 -10.13 16.73
C LEU A 263 -28.94 -8.96 15.92
N ALA A 264 -28.73 -7.74 16.39
CA ALA A 264 -29.07 -6.52 15.67
C ALA A 264 -27.80 -5.78 15.21
N ALA A 265 -27.94 -4.93 14.19
CA ALA A 265 -26.83 -4.11 13.72
C ALA A 265 -26.27 -3.17 14.80
N GLU A 266 -27.11 -2.74 15.74
CA GLU A 266 -26.74 -1.95 16.91
C GLU A 266 -25.71 -2.65 17.80
N ASP A 267 -25.78 -3.99 17.91
CA ASP A 267 -24.90 -4.80 18.75
C ASP A 267 -23.47 -4.88 18.17
N LEU A 268 -23.30 -4.50 16.91
CA LEU A 268 -22.01 -4.43 16.22
C LEU A 268 -21.30 -3.09 16.43
N ARG A 269 -21.94 -2.11 17.08
CA ARG A 269 -21.33 -0.79 17.32
C ARG A 269 -20.35 -0.83 18.50
N GLY A 270 -19.41 0.11 18.53
CA GLY A 270 -18.38 0.27 19.56
C GLY A 270 -17.03 -0.36 19.20
N ARG A 271 -16.98 -1.25 18.21
CA ARG A 271 -15.74 -1.80 17.64
C ARG A 271 -15.96 -2.19 16.17
N PRO A 272 -14.93 -2.22 15.32
CA PRO A 272 -15.07 -2.69 13.95
C PRO A 272 -15.63 -4.12 13.88
N ALA A 273 -16.37 -4.43 12.83
CA ALA A 273 -16.99 -5.74 12.66
C ALA A 273 -16.83 -6.26 11.23
N LEU A 274 -16.74 -7.58 11.08
CA LEU A 274 -16.70 -8.27 9.80
C LEU A 274 -17.94 -9.13 9.65
N LEU A 275 -18.65 -8.96 8.53
CA LEU A 275 -19.78 -9.80 8.15
C LEU A 275 -19.44 -10.59 6.88
N ASN A 276 -19.40 -11.92 6.99
CA ASN A 276 -19.18 -12.80 5.84
C ASN A 276 -20.50 -13.49 5.44
N PHE A 277 -20.92 -13.33 4.19
CA PHE A 277 -22.14 -13.91 3.63
C PHE A 277 -21.78 -15.21 2.91
N TRP A 278 -22.35 -16.34 3.33
CA TRP A 278 -21.93 -17.66 2.88
C TRP A 278 -23.04 -18.72 2.89
N TYR A 279 -22.75 -19.91 2.35
CA TYR A 279 -23.47 -21.16 2.59
C TYR A 279 -22.55 -22.37 2.35
N ALA A 280 -22.82 -23.52 2.93
CA ALA A 280 -21.93 -24.68 2.99
C ALA A 280 -21.68 -25.31 1.61
N GLY A 281 -22.63 -25.19 0.68
CA GLY A 281 -22.47 -25.64 -0.71
C GLY A 281 -21.59 -24.72 -1.58
N CYS A 282 -21.23 -23.54 -1.08
CA CYS A 282 -20.43 -22.56 -1.81
C CYS A 282 -18.95 -22.99 -1.84
N ALA A 283 -18.47 -23.46 -3.00
CA ALA A 283 -17.07 -23.86 -3.15
C ALA A 283 -16.07 -22.72 -2.86
N PRO A 284 -16.29 -21.46 -3.31
CA PRO A 284 -15.41 -20.36 -2.93
C PRO A 284 -15.39 -20.07 -1.42
N CYS A 285 -16.54 -20.18 -0.74
CA CYS A 285 -16.65 -19.99 0.71
C CYS A 285 -15.81 -21.02 1.50
N ARG A 286 -15.69 -22.25 0.98
CA ARG A 286 -14.81 -23.29 1.56
C ARG A 286 -13.33 -22.98 1.39
N VAL A 287 -12.97 -22.26 0.32
CA VAL A 287 -11.58 -21.87 0.06
C VAL A 287 -11.15 -20.73 1.00
N GLU A 288 -12.03 -19.76 1.28
CA GLU A 288 -11.72 -18.64 2.19
C GLU A 288 -11.87 -18.97 3.68
N ALA A 289 -12.59 -20.03 4.04
CA ALA A 289 -12.88 -20.37 5.44
C ALA A 289 -11.62 -20.50 6.34
N PRO A 290 -10.52 -21.16 5.91
CA PRO A 290 -9.29 -21.21 6.70
C PRO A 290 -8.67 -19.81 6.94
N ASP A 291 -8.73 -18.93 5.94
CA ASP A 291 -8.20 -17.56 6.04
C ASP A 291 -9.03 -16.72 7.01
N LEU A 292 -10.36 -16.85 6.97
CA LEU A 292 -11.27 -16.17 7.89
C LEU A 292 -11.10 -16.65 9.33
N ARG A 293 -10.83 -17.93 9.56
CA ARG A 293 -10.48 -18.47 10.89
C ARG A 293 -9.23 -17.79 11.44
N GLU A 294 -8.14 -17.78 10.67
CA GLU A 294 -6.87 -17.18 11.10
C GLU A 294 -7.01 -15.67 11.38
N LEU A 295 -7.81 -14.96 10.58
CA LEU A 295 -8.09 -13.54 10.82
C LEU A 295 -8.93 -13.33 12.09
N ALA A 296 -9.95 -14.16 12.32
CA ALA A 296 -10.76 -14.06 13.53
C ALA A 296 -9.93 -14.30 14.80
N GLU A 297 -9.01 -15.27 14.78
CA GLU A 297 -8.06 -15.50 15.88
C GLU A 297 -7.09 -14.32 16.06
N ARG A 298 -6.56 -13.77 14.97
CA ARG A 298 -5.62 -12.63 15.02
C ARG A 298 -6.26 -11.36 15.58
N PHE A 299 -7.48 -11.07 15.15
CA PHE A 299 -8.20 -9.85 15.53
C PHE A 299 -9.14 -10.08 16.73
N GLU A 300 -8.95 -11.17 17.47
CA GLU A 300 -9.72 -11.46 18.67
C GLU A 300 -9.65 -10.28 19.65
N GLY A 301 -10.81 -9.81 20.10
CA GLY A 301 -10.96 -8.64 20.96
C GLY A 301 -10.84 -7.28 20.26
N GLN A 302 -10.33 -7.21 19.04
CA GLN A 302 -10.16 -5.97 18.26
C GLN A 302 -11.29 -5.73 17.26
N ALA A 303 -11.76 -6.80 16.60
CA ALA A 303 -12.89 -6.75 15.69
C ALA A 303 -13.88 -7.89 16.00
N ALA A 304 -15.17 -7.63 15.81
CA ALA A 304 -16.19 -8.68 15.89
C ALA A 304 -16.30 -9.41 14.55
N PHE A 305 -16.48 -10.72 14.56
CA PHE A 305 -16.69 -11.52 13.34
C PHE A 305 -18.05 -12.20 13.42
N TYR A 306 -18.79 -12.18 12.32
CA TYR A 306 -20.04 -12.91 12.20
C TYR A 306 -20.21 -13.45 10.78
N GLY A 307 -20.74 -14.68 10.68
CA GLY A 307 -21.24 -15.21 9.43
C GLY A 307 -22.71 -14.82 9.22
N VAL A 308 -23.15 -14.76 7.96
CA VAL A 308 -24.55 -14.65 7.56
C VAL A 308 -24.80 -15.79 6.58
N ASN A 309 -25.46 -16.85 7.06
CA ASN A 309 -25.73 -18.03 6.27
C ASN A 309 -27.06 -17.89 5.52
N LEU A 310 -26.99 -17.94 4.19
CA LEU A 310 -28.10 -17.59 3.33
C LEU A 310 -29.03 -18.75 2.97
N ARG A 311 -28.63 -20.01 3.20
CA ARG A 311 -29.31 -21.17 2.57
C ARG A 311 -29.45 -22.40 3.45
N ASP A 312 -28.52 -22.61 4.37
CA ASP A 312 -28.41 -23.88 5.06
C ASP A 312 -29.32 -23.95 6.29
N GLU A 313 -29.72 -25.18 6.61
CA GLU A 313 -30.26 -25.49 7.93
C GLU A 313 -29.13 -25.52 8.97
N ARG A 314 -29.48 -25.28 10.24
CA ARG A 314 -28.56 -25.25 11.38
C ARG A 314 -27.55 -26.41 11.36
N ALA A 315 -28.02 -27.64 11.18
CA ALA A 315 -27.16 -28.82 11.23
C ALA A 315 -26.05 -28.80 10.15
N THR A 316 -26.36 -28.25 8.97
CA THR A 316 -25.42 -28.14 7.84
C THR A 316 -24.44 -26.98 8.07
N ALA A 317 -24.92 -25.84 8.56
CA ALA A 317 -24.06 -24.69 8.86
C ALA A 317 -23.08 -25.02 10.00
N GLU A 318 -23.55 -25.59 11.11
CA GLU A 318 -22.69 -25.99 12.22
C GLU A 318 -21.70 -27.11 11.80
N ALA A 319 -22.05 -27.95 10.84
CA ALA A 319 -21.12 -28.94 10.30
C ALA A 319 -19.98 -28.27 9.51
N PHE A 320 -20.28 -27.21 8.75
CA PHE A 320 -19.26 -26.41 8.07
C PHE A 320 -18.36 -25.72 9.09
N GLU A 321 -18.93 -25.04 10.08
CA GLU A 321 -18.19 -24.33 11.14
C GLU A 321 -17.25 -25.30 11.89
N ARG A 322 -17.71 -26.50 12.24
CA ARG A 322 -16.85 -27.54 12.85
C ARG A 322 -15.76 -28.05 11.90
N THR A 323 -16.05 -28.17 10.61
CA THR A 323 -15.08 -28.69 9.62
C THR A 323 -13.93 -27.71 9.39
N PHE A 324 -14.22 -26.42 9.37
CA PHE A 324 -13.24 -25.36 9.14
C PHE A 324 -12.78 -24.65 10.42
N GLU A 325 -13.20 -25.15 11.59
CA GLU A 325 -12.87 -24.59 12.91
C GLU A 325 -13.18 -23.08 13.03
N ILE A 326 -14.32 -22.65 12.50
CA ILE A 326 -14.72 -21.23 12.52
C ILE A 326 -15.03 -20.80 13.97
N PRO A 327 -14.35 -19.79 14.53
CA PRO A 327 -14.46 -19.43 15.95
C PRO A 327 -15.60 -18.44 16.24
N TYR A 328 -16.35 -18.02 15.22
CA TYR A 328 -17.41 -17.02 15.33
C TYR A 328 -18.77 -17.57 14.89
N PRO A 329 -19.89 -17.07 15.44
CA PRO A 329 -21.22 -17.57 15.11
C PRO A 329 -21.77 -16.99 13.79
N SER A 330 -22.72 -17.71 13.19
CA SER A 330 -23.42 -17.26 11.99
C SER A 330 -24.92 -16.99 12.23
N VAL A 331 -25.44 -15.95 11.58
CA VAL A 331 -26.88 -15.65 11.48
C VAL A 331 -27.55 -16.63 10.53
N ALA A 332 -28.71 -17.14 10.91
CA ALA A 332 -29.57 -17.96 10.06
C ALA A 332 -30.47 -17.06 9.20
N ASP A 333 -29.99 -16.64 8.02
CA ASP A 333 -30.66 -15.68 7.13
C ASP A 333 -31.36 -16.37 5.95
N LYS A 334 -32.03 -17.49 6.21
CA LYS A 334 -32.71 -18.28 5.17
C LYS A 334 -33.94 -17.56 4.60
N ASP A 335 -34.56 -16.69 5.39
CA ASP A 335 -35.64 -15.80 4.98
C ASP A 335 -35.12 -14.55 4.22
N GLY A 336 -33.79 -14.32 4.24
CA GLY A 336 -33.12 -13.24 3.52
C GLY A 336 -33.32 -11.86 4.14
N GLY A 337 -33.75 -11.78 5.41
CA GLY A 337 -34.00 -10.51 6.09
C GLY A 337 -32.75 -9.62 6.18
N VAL A 338 -31.61 -10.19 6.60
CA VAL A 338 -30.32 -9.49 6.69
C VAL A 338 -29.77 -9.17 5.31
N LEU A 339 -29.84 -10.13 4.37
CA LEU A 339 -29.42 -9.93 2.98
C LEU A 339 -30.18 -8.78 2.30
N MET A 340 -31.50 -8.70 2.49
CA MET A 340 -32.34 -7.62 1.92
C MET A 340 -32.04 -6.28 2.58
N ALA A 341 -31.85 -6.25 3.90
CA ALA A 341 -31.47 -5.04 4.62
C ALA A 341 -30.13 -4.46 4.15
N LEU A 342 -29.23 -5.32 3.67
CA LEU A 342 -27.90 -4.96 3.21
C LEU A 342 -27.75 -4.98 1.68
N SER A 343 -28.86 -5.03 0.93
CA SER A 343 -28.84 -5.25 -0.53
C SER A 343 -28.10 -4.16 -1.32
N ALA A 344 -27.95 -2.95 -0.75
CA ALA A 344 -27.15 -1.88 -1.34
C ALA A 344 -25.65 -2.25 -1.42
N TYR A 345 -25.19 -3.07 -0.48
CA TYR A 345 -23.81 -3.52 -0.40
C TYR A 345 -23.64 -4.97 -0.83
N VAL A 346 -24.60 -5.85 -0.52
CA VAL A 346 -24.52 -7.28 -0.75
C VAL A 346 -25.53 -7.70 -1.82
N PRO A 347 -25.09 -7.92 -3.07
CA PRO A 347 -25.97 -8.46 -4.10
C PRO A 347 -26.48 -9.84 -3.68
N PRO A 348 -27.79 -10.14 -3.75
CA PRO A 348 -28.37 -11.42 -3.31
C PRO A 348 -27.75 -12.66 -3.94
N GLN A 349 -27.24 -12.47 -5.14
CA GLN A 349 -26.60 -13.48 -5.95
C GLN A 349 -25.11 -13.65 -5.63
N ALA A 350 -24.42 -12.66 -5.08
CA ALA A 350 -22.96 -12.62 -4.94
C ALA A 350 -22.52 -13.28 -3.63
N VAL A 351 -22.17 -14.56 -3.69
CA VAL A 351 -21.72 -15.32 -2.53
C VAL A 351 -20.39 -16.02 -2.88
N PRO A 352 -19.32 -15.86 -2.07
CA PRO A 352 -19.26 -15.10 -0.83
C PRO A 352 -19.25 -13.59 -1.05
N THR A 353 -19.70 -12.85 -0.04
CA THR A 353 -19.48 -11.41 0.07
C THR A 353 -19.00 -11.13 1.49
N THR A 354 -17.97 -10.29 1.64
CA THR A 354 -17.46 -9.88 2.95
C THR A 354 -17.60 -8.38 3.12
N LEU A 355 -18.20 -7.93 4.22
CA LEU A 355 -18.26 -6.52 4.60
C LEU A 355 -17.37 -6.27 5.81
N VAL A 356 -16.65 -5.15 5.79
CA VAL A 356 -15.98 -4.59 6.95
C VAL A 356 -16.76 -3.35 7.39
N LEU A 357 -17.19 -3.34 8.63
CA LEU A 357 -17.91 -2.25 9.30
C LEU A 357 -16.96 -1.51 10.25
N ASP A 358 -17.10 -0.19 10.31
CA ASP A 358 -16.44 0.62 11.33
C ASP A 358 -17.13 0.53 12.70
N ALA A 359 -16.55 1.14 13.73
CA ALA A 359 -17.09 1.12 15.08
C ALA A 359 -18.46 1.82 15.21
N GLN A 360 -18.90 2.58 14.21
CA GLN A 360 -20.25 3.17 14.18
C GLN A 360 -21.26 2.26 13.45
N GLY A 361 -20.81 1.13 12.90
CA GLY A 361 -21.62 0.20 12.11
C GLY A 361 -21.81 0.63 10.66
N ARG A 362 -20.95 1.51 10.11
CA ARG A 362 -21.01 1.94 8.70
C ARG A 362 -20.08 1.08 7.86
N VAL A 363 -20.44 0.83 6.61
CA VAL A 363 -19.62 0.01 5.70
C VAL A 363 -18.33 0.74 5.34
N ALA A 364 -17.20 0.22 5.81
CA ALA A 364 -15.86 0.73 5.54
C ALA A 364 -15.23 0.05 4.31
N ALA A 365 -15.52 -1.23 4.10
CA ALA A 365 -15.10 -1.94 2.90
C ALA A 365 -16.05 -3.08 2.54
N ARG A 366 -16.01 -3.49 1.27
CA ARG A 366 -16.75 -4.63 0.72
C ARG A 366 -15.86 -5.45 -0.21
N ILE A 367 -15.96 -6.76 -0.12
CA ILE A 367 -15.38 -7.71 -1.06
C ILE A 367 -16.49 -8.57 -1.66
N LEU A 368 -16.61 -8.61 -2.98
CA LEU A 368 -17.52 -9.50 -3.70
C LEU A 368 -16.72 -10.68 -4.23
N GLY A 369 -16.90 -11.90 -3.71
CA GLY A 369 -16.12 -13.08 -4.07
C GLY A 369 -15.07 -13.44 -3.01
N ILE A 370 -14.13 -14.32 -3.37
CA ILE A 370 -13.12 -14.86 -2.44
C ILE A 370 -12.31 -13.71 -1.84
N ALA A 371 -12.34 -13.58 -0.52
CA ALA A 371 -11.53 -12.61 0.19
C ALA A 371 -10.09 -13.11 0.33
N ASP A 372 -9.12 -12.39 -0.28
CA ASP A 372 -7.69 -12.63 -0.03
C ASP A 372 -7.34 -12.22 1.41
N ARG A 373 -6.69 -13.11 2.16
CA ARG A 373 -6.33 -12.90 3.56
C ARG A 373 -5.58 -11.59 3.79
N SER A 374 -4.59 -11.29 2.96
CA SER A 374 -3.72 -10.11 3.14
C SER A 374 -4.45 -8.81 2.87
N VAL A 375 -5.38 -8.83 1.92
CA VAL A 375 -6.25 -7.68 1.62
C VAL A 375 -7.21 -7.45 2.78
N LEU A 376 -7.90 -8.50 3.23
CA LEU A 376 -8.88 -8.38 4.31
C LEU A 376 -8.22 -7.97 5.64
N GLU A 377 -7.02 -8.48 5.91
CA GLU A 377 -6.16 -8.05 7.02
C GLU A 377 -5.88 -6.54 6.96
N THR A 378 -5.48 -6.04 5.79
CA THR A 378 -5.20 -4.61 5.59
C THR A 378 -6.45 -3.75 5.81
N LEU A 379 -7.61 -4.17 5.28
CA LEU A 379 -8.87 -3.44 5.43
C LEU A 379 -9.33 -3.36 6.89
N LEU A 380 -9.17 -4.44 7.64
CA LEU A 380 -9.44 -4.47 9.08
C LEU A 380 -8.48 -3.55 9.82
N GLU A 381 -7.17 -3.63 9.55
CA GLU A 381 -6.17 -2.77 10.18
C GLU A 381 -6.44 -1.28 9.92
N ASP A 382 -6.73 -0.90 8.67
CA ASP A 382 -7.02 0.49 8.31
C ASP A 382 -8.30 1.00 8.99
N THR A 383 -9.34 0.15 9.08
CA THR A 383 -10.60 0.51 9.76
C THR A 383 -10.38 0.70 11.27
N ILE A 384 -9.62 -0.20 11.90
CA ILE A 384 -9.25 -0.10 13.33
C ILE A 384 -8.40 1.14 13.59
N VAL A 385 -7.48 1.50 12.69
CA VAL A 385 -6.58 2.67 12.84
C VAL A 385 -7.33 4.00 12.78
N LEU A 386 -8.36 4.11 11.93
CA LEU A 386 -9.04 5.36 11.61
C LEU A 386 -10.21 5.72 12.53
N ASP A 387 -10.65 4.80 13.40
CA ASP A 387 -11.75 5.05 14.33
C ASP A 387 -11.31 5.82 15.60
N GLY A 388 -12.29 6.47 16.27
CA GLY A 388 -12.20 7.67 17.12
C GLY A 388 -11.13 7.77 18.22
N SER A 389 -10.38 6.70 18.53
CA SER A 389 -9.23 6.73 19.43
C SER A 389 -8.06 7.59 18.87
N LEU A 390 -7.84 7.59 17.54
CA LEU A 390 -6.73 8.33 16.93
C LEU A 390 -6.94 9.84 16.98
N LEU A 391 -8.18 10.31 16.81
CA LEU A 391 -8.53 11.74 16.83
C LEU A 391 -8.24 12.39 18.19
N VAL A 392 -8.44 11.65 19.28
CA VAL A 392 -8.13 12.12 20.64
C VAL A 392 -6.65 11.93 20.97
N ALA A 393 -6.05 10.82 20.53
CA ALA A 393 -4.65 10.51 20.81
C ALA A 393 -3.67 11.44 20.06
N LEU A 394 -4.05 11.98 18.90
CA LEU A 394 -3.18 12.83 18.08
C LEU A 394 -2.83 14.18 18.74
N PRO A 395 -3.78 14.99 19.27
CA PRO A 395 -3.46 16.18 20.06
C PRO A 395 -2.62 15.87 21.29
N VAL A 396 -2.92 14.77 21.99
CA VAL A 396 -2.18 14.35 23.19
C VAL A 396 -0.72 14.03 22.84
N ALA A 397 -0.49 13.28 21.76
CA ALA A 397 0.86 12.97 21.27
C ALA A 397 1.64 14.23 20.86
N LEU A 398 0.99 15.17 20.15
CA LEU A 398 1.58 16.46 19.79
C LEU A 398 1.98 17.29 21.01
N LEU A 399 1.07 17.40 22.00
CA LEU A 399 1.32 18.12 23.25
C LEU A 399 2.41 17.45 24.08
N ALA A 400 2.41 16.12 24.18
CA ALA A 400 3.45 15.36 24.86
C ALA A 400 4.83 15.60 24.23
N GLY A 401 4.90 15.68 22.90
CA GLY A 401 6.12 16.05 22.17
C GLY A 401 6.56 17.47 22.51
N LEU A 402 5.63 18.43 22.50
CA LEU A 402 5.92 19.83 22.84
C LEU A 402 6.45 19.99 24.27
N VAL A 403 5.83 19.32 25.25
CA VAL A 403 6.25 19.33 26.65
C VAL A 403 7.60 18.64 26.84
N SER A 404 7.86 17.56 26.09
CA SER A 404 9.14 16.84 26.13
C SER A 404 10.33 17.72 25.72
N PHE A 405 10.11 18.74 24.89
CA PHE A 405 11.16 19.73 24.55
C PHE A 405 11.58 20.60 25.76
N ALA A 406 10.66 20.86 26.69
CA ALA A 406 10.96 21.61 27.92
C ALA A 406 11.70 20.77 28.97
N SER A 407 11.95 19.48 28.69
CA SER A 407 12.61 18.57 29.61
C SER A 407 14.05 19.01 29.94
N PRO A 408 14.50 18.84 31.19
CA PRO A 408 15.86 19.16 31.66
C PRO A 408 17.00 18.69 30.76
N CYS A 409 16.77 17.62 30.01
CA CYS A 409 17.78 16.98 29.17
C CYS A 409 18.03 17.71 27.84
N VAL A 410 17.08 18.55 27.39
CA VAL A 410 17.17 19.28 26.12
C VAL A 410 17.85 20.64 26.30
N LEU A 411 17.59 21.29 27.44
CA LEU A 411 18.08 22.64 27.74
C LEU A 411 19.60 22.83 27.56
N PRO A 412 20.47 21.88 27.99
CA PRO A 412 21.93 22.02 27.86
C PRO A 412 22.45 21.94 26.43
N LEU A 413 21.66 21.35 25.51
CA LEU A 413 22.04 21.14 24.12
C LEU A 413 21.63 22.31 23.21
N VAL A 414 20.70 23.15 23.66
CA VAL A 414 20.24 24.33 22.91
C VAL A 414 21.40 25.19 22.40
N PRO A 415 22.45 25.50 23.20
CA PRO A 415 23.60 26.29 22.72
C PRO A 415 24.40 25.59 21.61
N GLY A 416 24.52 24.26 21.65
CA GLY A 416 25.21 23.47 20.62
C GLY A 416 24.44 23.44 19.30
N TYR A 417 23.11 23.26 19.37
CA TYR A 417 22.23 23.37 18.21
C TYR A 417 22.29 24.77 17.60
N LEU A 418 22.19 25.81 18.43
CA LEU A 418 22.33 27.20 17.99
C LEU A 418 23.70 27.43 17.33
N GLY A 419 24.79 26.92 17.90
CA GLY A 419 26.14 27.01 17.31
C GLY A 419 26.27 26.31 15.96
N TYR A 420 25.64 25.14 15.80
CA TYR A 420 25.62 24.40 14.54
C TYR A 420 24.77 25.09 13.47
N VAL A 421 23.53 25.48 13.81
CA VAL A 421 22.64 26.20 12.90
C VAL A 421 23.28 27.51 12.49
N THR A 422 23.82 28.28 13.43
CA THR A 422 24.53 29.54 13.12
C THR A 422 25.85 29.33 12.37
N GLY A 423 26.54 28.20 12.60
CA GLY A 423 27.82 27.86 11.97
C GLY A 423 27.71 27.33 10.53
N LEU A 424 26.67 26.55 10.21
CA LEU A 424 26.34 26.17 8.83
C LEU A 424 25.68 27.32 8.05
N THR A 425 25.05 28.26 8.76
CA THR A 425 24.57 29.53 8.19
C THR A 425 25.63 30.63 8.24
N GLY A 426 26.89 30.29 8.51
CA GLY A 426 28.02 31.20 8.69
C GLY A 426 28.45 32.00 7.44
N ALA A 427 27.69 31.89 6.35
CA ALA A 427 27.69 32.83 5.25
C ALA A 427 26.22 33.20 4.98
N ASP A 428 25.83 34.37 5.48
CA ASP A 428 24.59 35.10 5.19
C ASP A 428 23.26 34.47 5.63
N LEU A 429 22.99 34.58 6.94
CA LEU A 429 21.62 34.61 7.49
C LEU A 429 20.75 35.75 6.89
N GLN A 430 21.36 36.73 6.20
CA GLN A 430 20.64 37.80 5.49
C GLN A 430 20.31 37.46 4.02
N GLU A 431 21.05 36.57 3.33
CA GLU A 431 20.86 36.29 1.89
C GLU A 431 20.20 34.94 1.56
N GLN A 432 20.07 34.00 2.51
CA GLN A 432 19.51 32.68 2.17
C GLN A 432 17.97 32.65 2.00
N ARG A 433 17.55 31.99 0.89
CA ARG A 433 16.16 31.69 0.54
C ARG A 433 15.49 30.82 1.61
N ARG A 434 14.30 31.21 2.08
CA ARG A 434 13.47 30.53 3.10
C ARG A 434 13.39 29.00 2.93
N GLY A 435 13.43 28.51 1.69
CA GLY A 435 13.37 27.08 1.38
C GLY A 435 14.54 26.25 1.93
N ARG A 436 15.77 26.78 2.02
CA ARG A 436 16.92 25.99 2.52
C ARG A 436 16.86 25.76 4.03
N VAL A 437 16.37 26.75 4.79
CA VAL A 437 16.14 26.63 6.24
C VAL A 437 15.02 25.63 6.52
N LEU A 438 13.89 25.74 5.80
CA LEU A 438 12.79 24.79 5.92
C LEU A 438 13.20 23.36 5.53
N ALA A 439 13.98 23.20 4.45
CA ALA A 439 14.50 21.90 4.04
C ALA A 439 15.42 21.29 5.10
N GLY A 440 16.33 22.09 5.68
CA GLY A 440 17.22 21.64 6.76
C GLY A 440 16.44 21.17 8.00
N ILE A 441 15.44 21.93 8.43
CA ILE A 441 14.59 21.56 9.58
C ILE A 441 13.77 20.31 9.27
N THR A 442 13.19 20.21 8.06
CA THR A 442 12.42 19.02 7.65
C THR A 442 13.29 17.78 7.64
N LEU A 443 14.50 17.86 7.07
CA LEU A 443 15.46 16.76 7.08
C LEU A 443 15.91 16.37 8.49
N PHE A 444 16.08 17.35 9.39
CA PHE A 444 16.36 17.09 10.81
C PHE A 444 15.19 16.35 11.49
N VAL A 445 13.96 16.83 11.28
CA VAL A 445 12.74 16.20 11.80
C VAL A 445 12.61 14.76 11.29
N LEU A 446 12.84 14.54 9.99
CA LEU A 446 12.84 13.21 9.38
C LEU A 446 13.90 12.28 9.98
N GLY A 447 15.13 12.79 10.17
CA GLY A 447 16.23 12.01 10.73
C GLY A 447 15.93 11.48 12.14
N PHE A 448 15.40 12.33 13.03
CA PHE A 448 15.04 11.85 14.37
C PHE A 448 13.74 11.02 14.36
N SER A 449 12.76 11.37 13.51
CA SER A 449 11.52 10.59 13.37
C SER A 449 11.82 9.15 12.95
N ALA A 450 12.82 8.94 12.08
CA ALA A 450 13.26 7.60 11.67
C ALA A 450 13.75 6.76 12.86
N VAL A 451 14.48 7.35 13.81
CA VAL A 451 14.95 6.64 15.03
C VAL A 451 13.77 6.20 15.89
N PHE A 452 12.83 7.11 16.17
CA PHE A 452 11.67 6.80 17.01
C PHE A 452 10.69 5.83 16.34
N LEU A 453 10.49 5.93 15.02
CA LEU A 453 9.69 4.99 14.26
C LEU A 453 10.32 3.59 14.25
N LEU A 454 11.62 3.50 14.00
CA LEU A 454 12.34 2.23 14.04
C LEU A 454 12.24 1.60 15.44
N MET A 455 12.41 2.41 16.49
CA MET A 455 12.26 1.97 17.88
C MET A 455 10.81 1.53 18.19
N SER A 456 9.80 2.30 17.77
CA SER A 456 8.37 1.98 17.92
C SER A 456 8.01 0.64 17.28
N VAL A 457 8.39 0.45 16.01
CA VAL A 457 8.13 -0.80 15.26
C VAL A 457 8.86 -1.98 15.90
N LEU A 458 10.10 -1.79 16.34
CA LEU A 458 10.86 -2.82 17.04
C LEU A 458 10.18 -3.25 18.35
N LEU A 459 9.67 -2.28 19.14
CA LEU A 459 8.94 -2.57 20.38
C LEU A 459 7.64 -3.32 20.11
N ALA A 460 6.90 -2.94 19.06
CA ALA A 460 5.65 -3.59 18.67
C ALA A 460 5.88 -5.04 18.20
N GLN A 461 6.88 -5.28 17.35
CA GLN A 461 7.16 -6.59 16.77
C GLN A 461 7.73 -7.61 17.77
N LEU A 462 8.49 -7.16 18.76
CA LEU A 462 9.09 -8.05 19.73
C LEU A 462 8.11 -8.49 20.84
N GLY A 463 6.85 -8.03 20.83
CA GLY A 463 5.91 -8.24 21.95
C GLY A 463 6.49 -7.73 23.28
N ALA A 464 7.48 -6.84 23.21
CA ALA A 464 8.42 -6.62 24.29
C ALA A 464 7.79 -5.87 25.47
N TYR A 465 6.59 -5.31 25.29
CA TYR A 465 5.83 -4.70 26.39
C TYR A 465 5.66 -5.67 27.57
N ALA A 466 5.30 -6.94 27.31
CA ALA A 466 5.21 -7.97 28.34
C ALA A 466 6.57 -8.30 28.98
N TRP A 467 7.66 -8.18 28.21
CA TRP A 467 9.04 -8.41 28.67
C TRP A 467 9.58 -7.25 29.51
N PHE A 468 9.17 -6.00 29.21
CA PHE A 468 9.59 -4.78 29.91
C PHE A 468 8.84 -4.53 31.22
N LEU A 469 7.60 -5.02 31.35
CA LEU A 469 6.73 -4.82 32.53
C LEU A 469 7.31 -5.34 33.87
N GLY A 470 8.38 -6.15 33.85
CA GLY A 470 9.04 -6.67 35.05
C GLY A 470 10.51 -6.25 35.25
N GLN A 471 11.12 -5.51 34.32
CA GLN A 471 12.59 -5.33 34.27
C GLN A 471 13.03 -3.95 34.81
N ASN A 472 12.89 -3.71 36.11
CA ASN A 472 13.31 -2.45 36.76
C ASN A 472 14.81 -2.13 36.58
N TRP A 473 15.66 -3.12 36.32
CA TRP A 473 17.11 -2.92 36.16
C TRP A 473 17.44 -2.06 34.93
N ILE A 474 16.61 -2.06 33.89
CA ILE A 474 16.82 -1.26 32.67
C ILE A 474 16.76 0.23 33.01
N THR A 475 15.76 0.62 33.81
CA THR A 475 15.59 1.99 34.32
C THR A 475 16.76 2.42 35.20
N VAL A 476 17.33 1.50 36.00
CA VAL A 476 18.51 1.76 36.84
C VAL A 476 19.76 1.98 35.97
N VAL A 477 19.98 1.15 34.95
CA VAL A 477 21.13 1.30 34.03
C VAL A 477 21.03 2.60 33.24
N LEU A 478 19.85 2.92 32.72
CA LEU A 478 19.58 4.19 32.02
C LEU A 478 19.74 5.39 32.96
N GLY A 479 19.26 5.30 34.19
CA GLY A 479 19.46 6.32 35.22
C GLY A 479 20.95 6.55 35.52
N GLY A 480 21.74 5.48 35.62
CA GLY A 480 23.19 5.54 35.78
C GLY A 480 23.90 6.23 34.60
N LEU A 481 23.48 5.95 33.36
CA LEU A 481 23.98 6.63 32.16
C LEU A 481 23.65 8.14 32.20
N VAL A 482 22.43 8.51 32.62
CA VAL A 482 22.00 9.91 32.76
C VAL A 482 22.82 10.63 33.83
N VAL A 483 23.09 9.99 34.98
CA VAL A 483 23.99 10.54 36.03
C VAL A 483 25.39 10.77 35.47
N LEU A 484 25.96 9.79 34.76
CA LEU A 484 27.27 9.92 34.13
C LEU A 484 27.31 11.14 33.20
N MET A 485 26.31 11.28 32.32
CA MET A 485 26.22 12.43 31.43
C MET A 485 26.10 13.75 32.21
N GLY A 486 25.28 13.81 33.25
CA GLY A 486 25.16 14.98 34.12
C GLY A 486 26.49 15.39 34.75
N VAL A 487 27.29 14.43 35.24
CA VAL A 487 28.63 14.66 35.80
C VAL A 487 29.59 15.21 34.73
N VAL A 488 29.53 14.72 33.48
CA VAL A 488 30.33 15.28 32.37
C VAL A 488 29.96 16.75 32.13
N PHE A 489 28.66 17.08 32.14
CA PHE A 489 28.19 18.47 31.94
C PHE A 489 28.53 19.41 33.10
N LEU A 490 28.65 18.89 34.33
CA LEU A 490 29.03 19.65 35.52
C LEU A 490 30.51 20.08 35.55
N GLY A 491 31.40 19.43 34.79
CA GLY A 491 32.85 19.64 34.92
C GLY A 491 33.64 18.45 35.43
N GLY A 492 32.99 17.33 35.78
CA GLY A 492 33.61 16.27 36.57
C GLY A 492 34.67 15.45 35.82
N VAL A 493 34.66 15.44 34.49
CA VAL A 493 35.56 14.61 33.67
C VAL A 493 36.35 15.48 32.69
N SER A 494 37.56 15.88 33.08
CA SER A 494 38.42 16.79 32.30
C SER A 494 38.81 16.25 30.92
N PHE A 495 38.79 14.93 30.74
CA PHE A 495 39.11 14.27 29.47
C PHE A 495 38.10 14.60 28.37
N PHE A 496 36.81 14.63 28.68
CA PHE A 496 35.73 14.90 27.72
C PHE A 496 35.53 16.39 27.42
N GLN A 497 36.16 17.29 28.18
CA GLN A 497 36.06 18.74 28.00
C GLN A 497 37.20 19.33 27.15
N ARG A 498 38.07 18.48 26.59
CA ARG A 498 39.16 18.93 25.71
C ARG A 498 38.65 19.14 24.29
N ASP A 499 38.60 20.40 23.86
CA ASP A 499 38.37 20.75 22.46
C ASP A 499 39.57 20.31 21.60
N ARG A 500 39.40 19.22 20.85
CA ARG A 500 40.26 18.92 19.70
C ARG A 500 39.68 19.63 18.48
N LYS A 501 40.29 20.75 18.08
CA LYS A 501 39.91 21.49 16.87
C LYS A 501 40.15 20.61 15.64
N ILE A 502 39.08 20.04 15.09
CA ILE A 502 39.10 19.41 13.77
C ILE A 502 38.86 20.54 12.76
N GLU A 503 39.90 20.94 12.03
CA GLU A 503 39.83 22.04 11.04
C GLU A 503 39.18 21.63 9.71
N HIS A 504 38.78 20.37 9.55
CA HIS A 504 38.12 19.89 8.34
C HIS A 504 36.67 20.36 8.28
N ARG A 505 36.38 21.34 7.42
CA ARG A 505 35.01 21.78 7.12
C ARG A 505 34.42 20.85 6.05
N PRO A 506 33.50 19.92 6.39
CA PRO A 506 32.77 19.19 5.36
C PRO A 506 32.00 20.19 4.47
N PRO A 507 31.75 19.85 3.19
CA PRO A 507 31.07 20.74 2.28
C PRO A 507 29.68 21.15 2.84
N PRO A 508 29.20 22.37 2.55
CA PRO A 508 27.91 22.88 3.04
C PRO A 508 26.76 22.14 2.36
N GLY A 509 26.45 20.93 2.86
CA GLY A 509 25.40 20.06 2.38
C GLY A 509 24.27 19.91 3.40
N LEU A 510 23.03 19.81 2.90
CA LEU A 510 21.84 19.54 3.70
C LEU A 510 21.87 18.18 4.42
N TRP A 511 22.81 17.29 4.07
CA TRP A 511 23.04 15.98 4.67
C TRP A 511 23.48 16.01 6.14
N GLY A 512 23.99 17.15 6.64
CA GLY A 512 24.31 17.29 8.05
C GLY A 512 23.08 17.29 8.96
N ALA A 513 21.95 17.82 8.47
CA ALA A 513 20.72 17.94 9.24
C ALA A 513 20.07 16.60 9.66
N PRO A 514 19.88 15.60 8.77
CA PRO A 514 19.28 14.32 9.16
C PRO A 514 20.21 13.50 10.06
N LEU A 515 21.52 13.52 9.82
CA LEU A 515 22.49 12.83 10.68
C LEU A 515 22.48 13.43 12.10
N LEU A 516 22.40 14.76 12.19
CA LEU A 516 22.23 15.45 13.46
C LEU A 516 20.93 15.00 14.13
N GLY A 517 19.81 14.99 13.40
CA GLY A 517 18.53 14.46 13.87
C GLY A 517 18.64 13.06 14.47
N VAL A 518 19.33 12.13 13.79
CA VAL A 518 19.58 10.77 14.28
C VAL A 518 20.37 10.80 15.59
N THR A 519 21.48 11.54 15.65
CA THR A 519 22.30 11.63 16.89
C THR A 519 21.53 12.22 18.06
N PHE A 520 20.68 13.20 17.81
CA PHE A 520 19.78 13.77 18.81
C PHE A 520 18.74 12.74 19.26
N GLY A 521 18.08 12.04 18.33
CA GLY A 521 17.09 11.01 18.66
C GLY A 521 17.67 9.89 19.54
N LEU A 522 18.88 9.41 19.20
CA LEU A 522 19.58 8.39 19.99
C LEU A 522 20.02 8.91 21.36
N GLY A 523 20.52 10.14 21.44
CA GLY A 523 20.94 10.75 22.70
C GLY A 523 19.79 11.03 23.67
N TRP A 524 18.56 11.13 23.16
CA TRP A 524 17.37 11.51 23.92
C TRP A 524 16.51 10.33 24.38
N ALA A 525 16.73 9.14 23.82
CA ALA A 525 15.97 7.94 24.15
C ALA A 525 15.88 7.63 25.66
N PRO A 526 16.96 7.80 26.48
CA PRO A 526 16.89 7.48 27.91
C PRO A 526 15.93 8.35 28.73
N CYS A 527 15.82 9.63 28.38
CA CYS A 527 15.12 10.62 29.20
C CYS A 527 13.68 10.84 28.75
N ILE A 528 13.40 10.58 27.48
CA ILE A 528 12.09 10.69 26.85
C ILE A 528 11.30 9.36 26.99
N GLY A 529 11.97 8.27 27.35
CA GLY A 529 11.39 6.93 27.50
C GLY A 529 10.01 6.92 28.15
N PRO A 530 9.79 7.54 29.34
CA PRO A 530 8.49 7.50 30.00
C PRO A 530 7.38 8.26 29.27
N THR A 531 7.65 9.43 28.70
CA THR A 531 6.64 10.22 27.98
C THR A 531 6.31 9.58 26.64
N PHE A 532 7.32 9.07 25.94
CA PHE A 532 7.11 8.30 24.71
C PHE A 532 6.40 6.98 25.00
N ALA A 533 6.72 6.27 26.09
CA ALA A 533 6.01 5.06 26.51
C ALA A 533 4.53 5.34 26.80
N ALA A 534 4.19 6.49 27.40
CA ALA A 534 2.81 6.90 27.60
C ALA A 534 2.06 7.14 26.27
N VAL A 535 2.72 7.76 25.28
CA VAL A 535 2.16 7.91 23.93
C VAL A 535 2.01 6.55 23.24
N GLN A 536 2.97 5.65 23.40
CA GLN A 536 2.89 4.29 22.88
C GLN A 536 1.84 3.45 23.61
N ALA A 537 1.52 3.73 24.87
CA ALA A 537 0.42 3.07 25.57
C ALA A 537 -0.93 3.40 24.93
N LEU A 538 -1.10 4.60 24.36
CA LEU A 538 -2.30 4.98 23.61
C LEU A 538 -2.51 4.13 22.35
N VAL A 539 -1.46 3.50 21.81
CA VAL A 539 -1.58 2.53 20.72
C VAL A 539 -2.40 1.31 21.14
N TYR A 540 -2.30 0.90 22.41
CA TYR A 540 -2.97 -0.30 22.91
C TYR A 540 -4.39 -0.04 23.41
N VAL A 541 -4.77 1.22 23.61
CA VAL A 541 -6.16 1.61 23.92
C VAL A 541 -7.00 1.27 22.68
N ASP A 542 -7.99 0.39 22.85
CA ASP A 542 -8.89 -0.13 21.80
C ASP A 542 -8.26 -1.07 20.75
N GLY A 543 -7.08 -1.64 21.02
CA GLY A 543 -6.43 -2.64 20.16
C GLY A 543 -5.13 -2.16 19.52
N ALA A 544 -4.14 -3.04 19.45
CA ALA A 544 -2.79 -2.71 19.01
C ALA A 544 -2.65 -2.75 17.48
N SER A 545 -2.38 -1.60 16.84
CA SER A 545 -2.12 -1.53 15.40
C SER A 545 -0.80 -0.82 15.06
N THR A 546 -0.06 -1.37 14.09
CA THR A 546 1.23 -0.80 13.65
C THR A 546 1.05 0.56 12.98
N GLY A 547 -0.06 0.76 12.25
CA GLY A 547 -0.42 2.04 11.66
C GLY A 547 -0.62 3.15 12.71
N LYS A 548 -1.39 2.87 13.77
CA LYS A 548 -1.62 3.81 14.88
C LYS A 548 -0.31 4.14 15.61
N ALA A 549 0.55 3.14 15.84
CA ALA A 549 1.87 3.36 16.41
C ALA A 549 2.73 4.31 15.57
N ALA A 550 2.72 4.15 14.26
CA ALA A 550 3.46 5.02 13.34
C ALA A 550 2.91 6.45 13.34
N VAL A 551 1.59 6.62 13.24
CA VAL A 551 0.94 7.93 13.21
C VAL A 551 1.16 8.69 14.51
N LEU A 552 0.95 8.06 15.67
CA LEU A 552 1.18 8.70 16.97
C LEU A 552 2.65 9.03 17.20
N THR A 553 3.57 8.17 16.77
CA THR A 553 5.01 8.45 16.82
C THR A 553 5.37 9.66 15.94
N VAL A 554 4.84 9.76 14.72
CA VAL A 554 5.06 10.93 13.86
C VAL A 554 4.48 12.19 14.49
N ALA A 555 3.28 12.12 15.06
CA ALA A 555 2.66 13.24 15.75
C ALA A 555 3.49 13.73 16.95
N TYR A 556 3.97 12.80 17.78
CA TYR A 556 4.91 13.08 18.86
C TYR A 556 6.18 13.77 18.34
N CYS A 557 6.75 13.26 17.25
CA CYS A 557 7.93 13.84 16.63
C CYS A 557 7.69 15.25 16.05
N LEU A 558 6.53 15.48 15.45
CA LEU A 558 6.14 16.82 14.99
C LEU A 558 6.04 17.79 16.17
N GLY A 559 5.45 17.36 17.28
CA GLY A 559 5.37 18.16 18.52
C GLY A 559 6.75 18.58 19.04
N LEU A 560 7.71 17.66 19.05
CA LEU A 560 9.12 17.95 19.39
C LEU A 560 9.82 18.88 18.38
N GLY A 561 9.46 18.80 17.09
CA GLY A 561 10.05 19.61 16.02
C GLY A 561 9.59 21.07 16.02
N VAL A 562 8.38 21.37 16.50
CA VAL A 562 7.78 22.71 16.50
C VAL A 562 8.64 23.75 17.24
N PRO A 563 9.14 23.52 18.47
CA PRO A 563 10.02 24.47 19.16
C PRO A 563 11.30 24.80 18.39
N PHE A 564 11.89 23.83 17.70
CA PHE A 564 13.07 24.08 16.86
C PHE A 564 12.76 24.99 15.68
N LEU A 565 11.59 24.82 15.05
CA LEU A 565 11.11 25.72 14.00
C LEU A 565 10.87 27.13 14.54
N LEU A 566 10.22 27.26 15.70
CA LEU A 566 10.00 28.55 16.36
C LEU A 566 11.31 29.25 16.72
N LEU A 567 12.30 28.51 17.22
CA LEU A 567 13.62 29.06 17.57
C LEU A 567 14.39 29.52 16.31
N ALA A 568 14.32 28.76 15.21
CA ALA A 568 14.90 29.14 13.93
C ALA A 568 14.24 30.42 13.34
N LEU A 569 12.92 30.58 13.51
CA LEU A 569 12.21 31.80 13.11
C LEU A 569 12.49 32.98 14.03
N ALA A 570 12.65 32.75 15.33
CA ALA A 570 12.98 33.78 16.33
C ALA A 570 14.40 34.33 16.14
N LEU A 571 15.35 33.45 15.83
CA LEU A 571 16.72 33.78 15.44
C LEU A 571 16.80 34.82 14.32
N ARG A 572 15.88 34.73 13.35
CA ARG A 572 15.77 35.66 12.24
C ARG A 572 15.20 37.03 12.65
N ARG A 573 14.45 37.11 13.75
CA ARG A 573 13.78 38.34 14.22
C ARG A 573 14.60 39.17 15.22
N GLY A 574 15.72 38.67 15.76
CA GLY A 574 16.65 39.51 16.52
C GLY A 574 17.65 38.77 17.42
N MET A 575 18.92 39.18 17.38
CA MET A 575 20.03 38.60 18.15
C MET A 575 20.14 39.07 19.61
N GLY A 576 19.21 39.90 20.12
CA GLY A 576 19.28 40.51 21.46
C GLY A 576 19.24 39.49 22.62
N ALA A 577 18.37 38.48 22.53
CA ALA A 577 18.34 37.36 23.49
C ALA A 577 19.62 36.50 23.41
N MET A 578 20.32 36.54 22.28
CA MET A 578 21.65 35.98 22.00
C MET A 578 22.67 36.17 23.13
N GLY A 579 22.80 37.43 23.53
CA GLY A 579 23.84 37.89 24.45
C GLY A 579 23.70 37.31 25.85
N PHE A 580 22.46 37.16 26.33
CA PHE A 580 22.19 36.61 27.66
C PHE A 580 22.59 35.14 27.76
N PHE A 581 22.19 34.32 26.79
CA PHE A 581 22.53 32.89 26.73
C PHE A 581 24.04 32.66 26.59
N ARG A 582 24.73 33.46 25.77
CA ARG A 582 26.19 33.35 25.62
C ARG A 582 26.94 33.72 26.90
N ARG A 583 26.50 34.74 27.64
CA ARG A 583 27.11 35.14 28.91
C ARG A 583 26.87 34.13 30.03
N HIS A 584 25.68 33.53 30.09
CA HIS A 584 25.31 32.56 31.14
C HIS A 584 25.49 31.10 30.73
N ARG A 585 26.17 30.82 29.60
CA ARG A 585 26.33 29.46 29.04
C ARG A 585 26.79 28.44 30.08
N LEU A 586 27.77 28.81 30.92
CA LEU A 586 28.35 27.93 31.93
C LEU A 586 27.39 27.69 33.10
N GLY A 587 26.61 28.71 33.47
CA GLY A 587 25.58 28.60 34.50
C GLY A 587 24.45 27.69 34.06
N ILE A 588 23.97 27.86 32.83
CA ILE A 588 22.92 27.01 32.22
C ILE A 588 23.41 25.56 32.09
N GLN A 589 24.65 25.36 31.63
CA GLN A 589 25.24 24.02 31.49
C GLN A 589 25.38 23.30 32.84
N ARG A 590 25.86 23.99 33.88
CA ARG A 590 25.99 23.43 35.24
C ARG A 590 24.64 23.17 35.90
N ALA A 591 23.69 24.09 35.77
CA ALA A 591 22.33 23.90 36.28
C ALA A 591 21.64 22.70 35.62
N GLY A 592 21.76 22.58 34.30
CA GLY A 592 21.25 21.44 33.54
C GLY A 592 21.96 20.12 33.89
N GLY A 593 23.28 20.14 34.06
CA GLY A 593 24.04 18.97 34.53
C GLY A 593 23.64 18.51 35.92
N GLY A 594 23.43 19.45 36.86
CA GLY A 594 22.93 19.15 38.20
C GLY A 594 21.52 18.55 38.18
N LEU A 595 20.64 19.10 37.34
CA LEU A 595 19.29 18.58 37.16
C LEU A 595 19.28 17.18 36.52
N LEU A 596 20.17 16.91 35.57
CA LEU A 596 20.38 15.56 35.01
C LEU A 596 20.81 14.55 36.07
N VAL A 597 21.76 14.91 36.95
CA VAL A 597 22.17 14.04 38.06
C VAL A 597 20.98 13.76 38.99
N LEU A 598 20.19 14.77 39.34
CA LEU A 598 19.00 14.60 40.17
C LEU A 598 17.99 13.64 39.52
N VAL A 599 17.65 13.86 38.24
CA VAL A 599 16.71 13.00 37.51
C VAL A 599 17.24 11.57 37.39
N GLY A 600 18.52 11.40 37.08
CA GLY A 600 19.14 10.07 37.00
C GLY A 600 19.08 9.30 38.33
N LEU A 601 19.32 9.98 39.47
CA LEU A 601 19.16 9.39 40.80
C LEU A 601 17.69 9.03 41.10
N LEU A 602 16.74 9.87 40.69
CA LEU A 602 15.30 9.59 40.83
C LEU A 602 14.86 8.40 39.97
N MET A 603 15.45 8.21 38.78
CA MET A 603 15.22 7.03 37.94
C MET A 603 15.80 5.76 38.58
N MET A 604 17.01 5.83 39.12
CA MET A 604 17.67 4.69 39.78
C MET A 604 16.93 4.23 41.05
N THR A 605 16.30 5.15 41.77
CA THR A 605 15.52 4.85 42.99
C THR A 605 14.07 4.48 42.71
N GLY A 606 13.59 4.60 41.46
CA GLY A 606 12.19 4.39 41.08
C GLY A 606 11.24 5.53 41.47
N ALA A 607 11.72 6.54 42.21
CA ALA A 607 10.94 7.71 42.62
C ALA A 607 10.44 8.53 41.41
N TRP A 608 11.20 8.54 40.31
CA TRP A 608 10.78 9.18 39.06
C TRP A 608 9.52 8.54 38.46
N THR A 609 9.48 7.20 38.42
CA THR A 609 8.32 6.46 37.90
C THR A 609 7.09 6.72 38.75
N ALA A 610 7.25 6.71 40.09
CA ALA A 610 6.17 7.03 41.03
C ALA A 610 5.64 8.46 40.81
N PHE A 611 6.52 9.44 40.64
CA PHE A 611 6.15 10.83 40.36
C PHE A 611 5.37 10.96 39.04
N VAL A 612 5.85 10.36 37.95
CA VAL A 612 5.17 10.40 36.65
C VAL A 612 3.80 9.72 36.73
N SER A 613 3.70 8.58 37.42
CA SER A 613 2.42 7.89 37.61
C SER A 613 1.43 8.69 38.45
N TRP A 614 1.90 9.41 39.48
CA TRP A 614 1.07 10.30 40.29
C TRP A 614 0.56 11.49 39.48
N VAL A 615 1.44 12.14 38.69
CA VAL A 615 1.06 13.22 37.77
C VAL A 615 0.03 12.75 36.75
N GLN A 616 0.22 11.56 36.18
CA GLN A 616 -0.74 10.96 35.24
C GLN A 616 -2.08 10.64 35.92
N ALA A 617 -2.07 10.10 37.14
CA ALA A 617 -3.28 9.82 37.88
C ALA A 617 -4.08 11.11 38.17
N GLU A 618 -3.47 12.14 38.78
CA GLU A 618 -4.18 13.38 39.14
C GLU A 618 -4.63 14.21 37.93
N LEU A 619 -3.85 14.28 36.85
CA LEU A 619 -4.23 15.07 35.67
C LEU A 619 -5.27 14.39 34.77
N VAL A 620 -5.31 13.05 34.75
CA VAL A 620 -6.15 12.29 33.81
C VAL A 620 -7.44 11.79 34.46
N THR A 621 -7.46 11.45 35.76
CA THR A 621 -8.67 10.87 36.39
C THR A 621 -9.75 11.89 36.74
N ASP A 622 -9.41 13.17 36.98
CA ASP A 622 -10.39 14.23 37.28
C ASP A 622 -10.88 15.01 36.03
N TRP A 623 -10.35 14.70 34.84
CA TRP A 623 -10.79 15.30 33.58
C TRP A 623 -11.91 14.48 32.93
N VAL A 624 -13.15 14.74 33.34
CA VAL A 624 -14.34 14.29 32.61
C VAL A 624 -14.46 15.12 31.34
N MET A 625 -14.28 14.50 30.15
CA MET A 625 -14.54 15.16 28.88
C MET A 625 -16.02 15.55 28.80
N PRO A 626 -16.37 16.83 28.54
CA PRO A 626 -17.75 17.25 28.41
C PRO A 626 -18.24 17.02 26.97
N ILE A 627 -18.29 15.77 26.52
CA ILE A 627 -19.10 15.32 25.38
C ILE A 627 -19.33 13.82 25.43
#